data_AF-A0A248RDS0-F1
#
_entry.id   AF-A0A248RDS0-F1
#
_cell.length_a   1.000
_cell.length_b   1.000
_cell.length_c   1.000
_cell.angle_alpha   90.00
_cell.angle_beta   90.00
_cell.angle_gamma   90.00
#
_symmetry.space_group_name_H-M   'P 1'
#
loop_
_entity.id
_entity.type
_entity.pdbx_description
1 polymer ?
#
loop_
_entity_poly.entity_id
_entity_poly.type
_entity_poly.pdbx_seq_one_letter_code
_entity_poly.pdbx_strand_id
1 'polypeptide(L)' 'MTGLYDIYLENSIRLNDTYFGKLPEAYAIFDPVVDVMPIIPVFFLLLAFVWQAAVSFR' A
#
# COMPACT_ATOMS: atom_id res chain seq x y z
N MET A 1 -30.96 -8.15 -14.87
CA MET A 1 -29.89 -8.78 -14.05
C MET A 1 -28.55 -8.47 -14.71
N THR A 2 -28.24 -7.19 -14.90
CA THR A 2 -27.04 -6.69 -15.61
C THR A 2 -26.58 -5.41 -14.92
N GLY A 3 -27.50 -4.46 -14.70
CA GLY A 3 -27.19 -3.19 -14.01
C GLY A 3 -26.71 -3.32 -12.55
N LEU A 4 -27.09 -4.38 -11.82
CA LEU A 4 -26.52 -4.64 -10.48
C LEU A 4 -25.03 -4.98 -10.59
N TYR A 5 -24.62 -5.81 -11.56
CA TYR A 5 -23.23 -6.19 -11.77
C TYR A 5 -22.38 -5.01 -12.24
N ASP A 6 -22.93 -4.15 -13.10
CA ASP A 6 -22.25 -2.94 -13.57
C ASP A 6 -21.96 -1.98 -12.40
N ILE A 7 -22.92 -1.81 -11.47
CA ILE A 7 -22.74 -1.00 -10.26
C ILE A 7 -21.69 -1.60 -9.32
N TYR A 8 -21.65 -2.92 -9.15
CA TYR A 8 -20.60 -3.57 -8.35
C TYR A 8 -19.22 -3.40 -8.97
N LEU A 9 -19.12 -3.54 -10.29
CA LEU A 9 -17.87 -3.36 -11.03
C LEU A 9 -17.38 -1.92 -10.93
N GLU A 10 -18.24 -0.94 -11.17
CA GLU A 10 -17.92 0.49 -11.08
C GLU A 10 -17.51 0.89 -9.67
N ASN A 11 -18.21 0.41 -8.64
CA ASN A 11 -17.81 0.66 -7.24
C ASN A 11 -16.48 0.00 -6.90
N SER A 12 -16.22 -1.23 -7.36
CA SER A 12 -14.93 -1.89 -7.13
C SER A 12 -13.77 -1.14 -7.79
N ILE A 13 -13.96 -0.65 -9.02
CA ILE A 13 -12.97 0.16 -9.74
C ILE A 13 -12.74 1.48 -8.99
N ARG A 14 -13.80 2.15 -8.56
CA ARG A 14 -13.72 3.41 -7.82
C ARG A 14 -13.04 3.24 -6.46
N LEU A 15 -13.21 2.09 -5.81
CA LEU A 15 -12.49 1.77 -4.58
C LEU A 15 -11.01 1.43 -4.86
N ASN A 16 -10.71 0.78 -5.99
CA ASN A 16 -9.34 0.52 -6.47
C ASN A 16 -8.56 1.81 -6.77
N ASP A 17 -9.22 2.86 -7.25
CA ASP A 17 -8.60 4.17 -7.45
C ASP A 17 -8.37 4.96 -6.14
N THR A 18 -9.00 4.55 -5.04
CA THR A 18 -8.92 5.23 -3.73
C THR A 18 -7.90 4.64 -2.76
N TYR A 19 -7.12 3.62 -3.17
CA TYR A 19 -6.12 3.02 -2.26
C TYR A 19 -5.05 4.02 -1.81
N PHE A 20 -4.77 5.06 -2.61
CA PHE A 20 -4.02 6.25 -2.19
C PHE A 20 -4.72 7.51 -2.71
N GLY A 21 -5.35 8.25 -1.80
CA GLY A 21 -5.88 9.58 -2.12
C GLY A 21 -4.74 10.52 -2.50
N LYS A 22 -5.01 11.43 -3.44
CA LYS A 22 -4.05 12.45 -3.86
C LYS A 22 -3.57 13.28 -2.67
N LEU A 23 -2.25 13.44 -2.53
CA LEU A 23 -1.71 14.31 -1.48
C LEU A 23 -2.11 15.77 -1.75
N PRO A 24 -2.18 16.61 -0.70
CA PRO A 24 -2.30 18.06 -0.88
C PRO A 24 -1.14 18.60 -1.73
N GLU A 25 -1.36 19.69 -2.46
CA GLU A 25 -0.39 20.24 -3.44
C GLU A 25 1.01 20.46 -2.87
N ALA A 26 1.12 20.92 -1.62
CA ALA A 26 2.40 21.11 -0.94
C ALA A 26 3.20 19.80 -0.70
N TYR A 27 2.52 18.64 -0.74
CA TYR A 27 3.11 17.32 -0.52
C TYR A 27 3.17 16.46 -1.79
N ALA A 28 2.73 16.95 -2.95
CA ALA A 28 2.73 16.18 -4.20
C ALA A 28 4.13 15.67 -4.60
N ILE A 29 5.19 16.37 -4.19
CA ILE A 29 6.58 15.92 -4.42
C ILE A 29 6.88 14.58 -3.70
N PHE A 30 6.13 14.28 -2.63
CA PHE A 30 6.27 13.05 -1.84
C PHE A 30 5.33 11.93 -2.29
N ASP A 31 4.53 12.11 -3.35
CA ASP A 31 3.68 11.04 -3.91
C ASP A 31 4.49 9.73 -4.08
N PRO A 32 5.71 9.72 -4.67
CA PRO A 32 6.48 8.49 -4.84
C PRO A 32 6.89 7.80 -3.52
N VAL A 33 7.01 8.56 -2.42
CA VAL A 33 7.35 8.02 -1.10
C VAL A 33 6.13 7.35 -0.47
N VAL A 34 4.97 7.99 -0.61
CA VAL A 34 3.70 7.46 -0.08
C VAL A 34 3.29 6.19 -0.81
N ASP A 35 3.56 6.10 -2.11
CA ASP A 35 3.33 4.90 -2.91
C ASP A 35 4.12 3.68 -2.39
N VAL A 36 5.29 3.89 -1.79
CA VAL A 36 6.15 2.82 -1.24
C VAL A 36 5.83 2.51 0.22
N MET A 37 5.24 3.46 0.98
CA MET A 37 4.92 3.31 2.40
C MET A 37 4.19 2.00 2.79
N PRO A 38 3.27 1.43 1.98
CA PRO A 38 2.55 0.21 2.34
C PRO A 38 3.44 -1.02 2.51
N ILE A 39 4.66 -1.02 1.96
CA ILE A 39 5.60 -2.15 2.08
C ILE A 39 6.31 -2.19 3.43
N ILE A 40 6.27 -1.11 4.21
CA ILE A 40 7.01 -0.97 5.49
C ILE A 40 6.80 -2.16 6.46
N PRO A 41 5.58 -2.71 6.66
CA PRO A 41 5.39 -3.88 7.51
C PRO A 41 6.21 -5.11 7.09
N VAL A 42 6.40 -5.31 5.78
CA VAL A 42 7.24 -6.40 5.25
C VAL A 42 8.71 -6.16 5.59
N PHE A 43 9.17 -4.91 5.53
CA PHE A 43 10.54 -4.59 5.96
C PHE A 43 10.77 -4.86 7.45
N PHE A 44 9.79 -4.65 8.32
CA PHE A 44 9.92 -5.03 9.73
C PHE A 44 10.02 -6.54 9.94
N LEU A 45 9.27 -7.33 9.16
CA LEU A 45 9.42 -8.78 9.17
C LEU A 45 10.82 -9.19 8.71
N LEU A 46 11.31 -8.63 7.60
CA LEU A 46 12.66 -8.91 7.10
C LEU A 46 13.74 -8.45 8.08
N LEU A 47 13.53 -7.33 8.75
CA LEU A 47 14.43 -6.81 9.79
C LEU A 47 14.55 -7.80 10.96
N ALA A 48 13.50 -8.53 11.32
CA ALA A 48 13.59 -9.56 12.35
C ALA A 48 14.57 -10.67 11.95
N PHE A 49 14.61 -11.07 10.68
CA PHE A 49 15.58 -12.04 10.17
C PHE A 49 16.99 -11.46 10.07
N VAL A 50 17.13 -10.19 9.67
CA VAL A 50 18.43 -9.50 9.67
C VAL A 50 18.99 -9.42 11.08
N TRP A 51 18.15 -9.07 12.06
CA TRP A 51 18.52 -9.03 13.47
C TRP A 51 18.93 -10.41 13.99
N GLN A 52 18.13 -11.43 13.71
CA GLN A 52 18.46 -12.80 14.09
C GLN A 52 19.77 -13.28 13.44
N ALA A 53 20.00 -13.00 12.16
CA ALA A 53 21.26 -13.31 11.49
C ALA A 53 22.46 -12.59 12.14
N ALA A 54 22.29 -11.33 12.56
CA ALA A 54 23.33 -10.56 13.23
C ALA A 54 23.75 -11.16 14.59
N VAL A 55 22.84 -11.85 15.28
CA VAL A 55 23.12 -12.59 16.52
C VAL A 55 23.34 -14.10 16.30
N SER A 56 23.54 -14.52 15.05
CA SER A 56 23.78 -15.92 14.65
C SER A 56 22.64 -16.90 14.96
N PHE A 57 21.38 -16.45 14.92
CA PHE A 57 20.19 -17.26 15.21
C PHE A 57 20.28 -18.02 16.54
N ARG A 58 20.75 -17.32 17.57
CA ARG A 58 20.82 -17.81 18.95
C ARG A 58 19.49 -17.66 19.68
#